data_AF-A0A520DSG6-F1
#
_entry.id   AF-A0A520DSG6-F1
#
_cell.length_a   1.000
_cell.length_b   1.000
_cell.length_c   1.000
_cell.angle_alpha   90.00
_cell.angle_beta   90.00
_cell.angle_gamma   90.00
#
_symmetry.space_group_name_H-M   'P 1'
#
loop_
_entity.id
_entity.type
_entity.pdbx_description
1 polymer ?
#
loop_
_entity_poly.entity_id
_entity_poly.type
_entity_poly.pdbx_seq_one_letter_code
_entity_poly.pdbx_strand_id
1 'polypeptide(L)'
;MGKLSSMKASIEALATYKFPRKFETHVISMVDQKLQKRFEELGGNNFFGKILRKDKIAWYGELACICYNSHAKAVFEIHGAIYQKWVALGGTNWGIPNTDESPCWDGVGRYNHFNSDQATIMWSPQSGAQGIWGDIRRRWAELGWERSYLGYPTSDESNFPDGGRVNSFQKGGIYWWSDTGALDLNDVLLHYTGLVCLRETGEVSGADEPYVVMGVVSPFSTGSFRSRTYSSVDSDTSRPDLVEIYRGKPNGLILEITLMENDHGDPEKIRKDLQAALTAAHSAGTAALGFIPVVGGAIAAVVGPLIQKFIPNVASAVNNLLGLGDDKIGSERIVLTGKDLILLARRANNANYKNVVYKFSTNNLRGHNANYKIYFGLVPA
;
A
#
# COMPACT_ATOMS: atom_id res chain seq x y z
N MET A 1 33.47 -0.28 -4.67
CA MET A 1 33.23 0.97 -3.91
C MET A 1 32.08 0.88 -2.89
N GLY A 2 31.04 0.04 -3.06
CA GLY A 2 29.90 -0.03 -2.14
C GLY A 2 30.13 -0.65 -0.74
N LYS A 3 31.13 -1.53 -0.55
CA LYS A 3 31.43 -2.14 0.78
C LYS A 3 32.06 -1.15 1.77
N LEU A 4 32.89 -0.22 1.29
CA LEU A 4 33.53 0.79 2.15
C LEU A 4 32.57 1.90 2.58
N SER A 5 31.59 2.25 1.73
CA SER A 5 30.60 3.27 2.06
C SER A 5 29.61 2.78 3.12
N SER A 6 29.22 1.51 3.10
CA SER A 6 28.32 0.95 4.13
C SER A 6 29.01 0.74 5.48
N MET A 7 30.31 0.42 5.50
CA MET A 7 31.09 0.36 6.75
C MET A 7 31.20 1.72 7.44
N LYS A 8 31.46 2.80 6.68
CA LYS A 8 31.54 4.16 7.25
C LYS A 8 30.22 4.60 7.91
N ALA A 9 29.09 4.37 7.25
CA ALA A 9 27.77 4.70 7.79
C ALA A 9 27.45 3.95 9.10
N SER A 10 27.91 2.70 9.22
CA SER A 10 27.69 1.87 10.43
C SER A 10 28.50 2.36 11.62
N ILE A 11 29.73 2.84 11.38
CA ILE A 11 30.59 3.44 12.42
C ILE A 11 30.00 4.77 12.91
N GLU A 12 29.47 5.60 12.00
CA GLU A 12 28.85 6.88 12.34
C GLU A 12 27.55 6.72 13.14
N ALA A 13 26.71 5.72 12.83
CA ALA A 13 25.50 5.42 13.60
C ALA A 13 25.81 4.97 15.03
N LEU A 14 26.85 4.15 15.23
CA LEU A 14 27.29 3.70 16.55
C LEU A 14 27.90 4.83 17.40
N ALA A 15 28.49 5.85 16.77
CA ALA A 15 29.13 6.97 17.47
C ALA A 15 28.13 7.95 18.13
N THR A 16 26.87 7.98 17.71
CA THR A 16 25.88 8.99 18.15
C THR A 16 24.90 8.50 19.23
N TYR A 17 24.93 7.21 19.56
CA TYR A 17 24.00 6.59 20.50
C TYR A 17 24.39 6.82 21.97
N LYS A 18 23.47 7.31 22.81
CA LYS A 18 23.72 7.57 24.25
C LYS A 18 23.30 6.39 25.13
N PHE A 19 24.22 5.93 25.98
CA PHE A 19 24.10 4.67 26.73
C PHE A 19 23.72 4.86 28.22
N PRO A 20 22.74 4.12 28.77
CA PRO A 20 22.33 4.21 30.19
C PRO A 20 23.23 3.41 31.18
N ARG A 21 23.23 3.82 32.47
CA ARG A 21 24.16 3.43 33.57
C ARG A 21 23.93 2.04 34.23
N LYS A 22 25.02 1.49 34.79
CA LYS A 22 25.23 0.16 35.43
C LYS A 22 24.57 -0.04 36.81
N PHE A 23 24.17 -1.29 37.17
CA PHE A 23 24.26 -1.90 38.53
C PHE A 23 24.02 -3.45 38.60
N GLU A 24 24.70 -4.15 39.54
CA GLU A 24 24.59 -5.55 40.10
C GLU A 24 25.22 -6.80 39.41
N THR A 25 25.84 -7.68 40.22
CA THR A 25 27.06 -8.49 39.92
C THR A 25 26.99 -10.03 39.97
N HIS A 26 25.92 -10.71 40.41
CA HIS A 26 25.94 -12.20 40.54
C HIS A 26 25.36 -12.98 39.33
N VAL A 27 24.33 -12.46 38.66
CA VAL A 27 23.75 -13.07 37.44
C VAL A 27 24.66 -12.88 36.21
N ILE A 28 25.56 -11.91 36.29
CA ILE A 28 26.49 -11.54 35.21
C ILE A 28 27.43 -12.70 34.85
N SER A 29 27.88 -13.52 35.81
CA SER A 29 28.90 -14.54 35.53
C SER A 29 28.41 -15.66 34.61
N MET A 30 27.17 -16.14 34.77
CA MET A 30 26.63 -17.23 33.93
C MET A 30 26.29 -16.74 32.51
N VAL A 31 25.75 -15.53 32.38
CA VAL A 31 25.46 -14.93 31.07
C VAL A 31 26.75 -14.63 30.33
N ASP A 32 27.74 -14.04 31.00
CA ASP A 32 29.05 -13.78 30.41
C ASP A 32 29.75 -15.08 29.98
N GLN A 33 29.64 -16.17 30.75
CA GLN A 33 30.16 -17.48 30.35
C GLN A 33 29.46 -18.01 29.08
N LYS A 34 28.14 -17.88 28.98
CA LYS A 34 27.39 -18.27 27.77
C LYS A 34 27.78 -17.42 26.56
N LEU A 35 27.93 -16.10 26.75
CA LEU A 35 28.37 -15.17 25.70
C LEU A 35 29.80 -15.50 25.25
N GLN A 36 30.73 -15.70 26.18
CA GLN A 36 32.12 -16.07 25.86
C GLN A 36 32.18 -17.40 25.10
N LYS A 37 31.47 -18.42 25.58
CA LYS A 37 31.41 -19.72 24.91
C LYS A 37 30.89 -19.59 23.47
N ARG A 38 29.75 -18.90 23.28
CA ARG A 38 29.16 -18.71 21.94
C ARG A 38 30.05 -17.86 21.03
N PHE A 39 30.73 -16.87 21.58
CA PHE A 39 31.70 -16.05 20.84
C PHE A 39 32.84 -16.89 20.26
N GLU A 40 33.40 -17.79 21.06
CA GLU A 40 34.46 -18.72 20.63
C GLU A 40 33.96 -19.74 19.61
N GLU A 41 32.77 -20.32 19.84
CA GLU A 41 32.12 -21.28 18.91
C GLU A 41 31.93 -20.69 17.50
N LEU A 42 31.61 -19.40 17.41
CA LEU A 42 31.41 -18.68 16.15
C LEU A 42 32.73 -18.17 15.54
N GLY A 43 33.90 -18.50 16.12
CA GLY A 43 35.21 -18.12 15.58
C GLY A 43 35.77 -16.79 16.09
N GLY A 44 35.16 -16.21 17.14
CA GLY A 44 35.65 -15.02 17.83
C GLY A 44 35.89 -13.83 16.90
N ASN A 45 37.02 -13.14 17.07
CA ASN A 45 37.33 -11.92 16.30
C ASN A 45 37.32 -12.12 14.78
N ASN A 46 37.50 -13.36 14.27
CA ASN A 46 37.42 -13.63 12.83
C ASN A 46 36.00 -13.44 12.27
N PHE A 47 34.97 -13.68 13.09
CA PHE A 47 33.58 -13.52 12.70
C PHE A 47 33.03 -12.15 13.10
N PHE A 48 33.30 -11.72 14.34
CA PHE A 48 32.73 -10.48 14.89
C PHE A 48 33.50 -9.21 14.49
N GLY A 49 34.73 -9.35 13.99
CA GLY A 49 35.66 -8.24 13.88
C GLY A 49 36.11 -7.75 15.26
N LYS A 50 36.57 -6.51 15.35
CA LYS A 50 36.93 -5.91 16.64
C LYS A 50 35.70 -5.75 17.51
N ILE A 51 35.76 -6.18 18.77
CA ILE A 51 34.71 -5.91 19.74
C ILE A 51 34.72 -4.43 20.11
N LEU A 52 33.58 -3.78 19.84
CA LEU A 52 33.36 -2.36 20.06
C LEU A 52 32.80 -2.11 21.46
N ARG A 53 31.90 -2.99 21.93
CA ARG A 53 31.23 -2.84 23.23
C ARG A 53 30.79 -4.20 23.78
N LYS A 54 30.95 -4.38 25.09
CA LYS A 54 30.35 -5.49 25.84
C LYS A 54 29.37 -4.95 26.86
N ASP A 55 28.11 -5.33 26.72
CA ASP A 55 27.06 -5.15 27.71
C ASP A 55 26.78 -6.46 28.44
N LYS A 56 25.98 -6.37 29.50
CA LYS A 56 25.57 -7.51 30.33
C LYS A 56 24.90 -8.65 29.55
N ILE A 57 24.22 -8.32 28.45
CA ILE A 57 23.45 -9.29 27.68
C ILE A 57 23.86 -9.30 26.21
N ALA A 58 24.80 -8.47 25.77
CA ALA A 58 25.13 -8.37 24.35
C ALA A 58 26.56 -7.89 24.12
N TRP A 59 27.28 -8.53 23.20
CA TRP A 59 28.60 -8.10 22.77
C TRP A 59 28.54 -7.66 21.32
N TYR A 60 28.83 -6.38 21.10
CA TYR A 60 28.79 -5.72 19.80
C TYR A 60 30.19 -5.71 19.20
N GLY A 61 30.34 -6.35 18.06
CA GLY A 61 31.51 -6.26 17.17
C GLY A 61 31.27 -5.32 16.00
N GLU A 62 32.30 -5.13 15.18
CA GLU A 62 32.22 -4.36 13.94
C GLU A 62 31.29 -5.02 12.90
N LEU A 63 31.25 -6.35 12.85
CA LEU A 63 30.56 -7.11 11.80
C LEU A 63 29.34 -7.88 12.29
N ALA A 64 29.26 -8.14 13.60
CA ALA A 64 28.21 -8.95 14.20
C ALA A 64 28.01 -8.61 15.68
N CYS A 65 26.91 -9.07 16.24
CA CYS A 65 26.58 -9.04 17.66
C CYS A 65 26.16 -10.43 18.12
N ILE A 66 26.46 -10.77 19.38
CA ILE A 66 25.80 -11.86 20.09
C ILE A 66 24.99 -11.28 21.24
N CYS A 67 23.79 -11.82 21.46
CA CYS A 67 22.90 -11.37 22.50
C CYS A 67 22.26 -12.54 23.25
N TYR A 68 22.26 -12.47 24.57
CA TYR A 68 21.57 -13.41 25.44
C TYR A 68 20.09 -13.07 25.54
N ASN A 69 19.24 -14.02 25.13
CA ASN A 69 17.81 -13.97 25.31
C ASN A 69 17.43 -14.73 26.60
N SER A 70 16.91 -14.00 27.60
CA SER A 70 16.55 -14.57 28.90
C SER A 70 15.35 -15.52 28.83
N HIS A 71 14.43 -15.31 27.89
CA HIS A 71 13.24 -16.14 27.73
C HIS A 71 13.61 -17.50 27.13
N ALA A 72 14.42 -17.49 26.06
CA ALA A 72 14.95 -18.71 25.45
C ALA A 72 16.10 -19.35 26.26
N LYS A 73 16.67 -18.61 27.22
CA LYS A 73 17.88 -18.98 27.99
C LYS A 73 19.09 -19.31 27.08
N ALA A 74 19.14 -18.70 25.90
CA ALA A 74 20.11 -18.96 24.83
C ALA A 74 20.79 -17.67 24.35
N VAL A 75 21.93 -17.81 23.68
CA VAL A 75 22.65 -16.70 23.04
C VAL A 75 22.46 -16.82 21.54
N PHE A 76 22.03 -15.74 20.90
CA PHE A 76 21.81 -15.68 19.46
C PHE A 76 22.73 -14.67 18.80
N GLU A 77 23.16 -14.95 17.58
CA GLU A 77 23.96 -14.00 16.79
C GLU A 77 23.14 -13.22 15.76
N ILE A 78 23.67 -12.06 15.39
CA ILE A 78 23.12 -11.19 14.36
C ILE A 78 24.32 -10.64 13.60
N HIS A 79 24.35 -10.71 12.27
CA HIS A 79 25.48 -10.21 11.50
C HIS A 79 25.06 -9.49 10.22
N GLY A 80 26.06 -9.00 9.47
CA GLY A 80 25.87 -8.43 8.15
C GLY A 80 24.85 -7.29 8.10
N ALA A 81 23.98 -7.32 7.08
CA ALA A 81 23.01 -6.25 6.83
C ALA A 81 21.87 -6.23 7.86
N ILE A 82 21.51 -7.39 8.43
CA ILE A 82 20.48 -7.46 9.48
C ILE A 82 21.01 -6.81 10.76
N TYR A 83 22.27 -7.08 11.12
CA TYR A 83 22.94 -6.43 12.25
C TYR A 83 22.95 -4.91 12.10
N GLN A 84 23.34 -4.41 10.91
CA GLN A 84 23.36 -2.97 10.64
C GLN A 84 21.99 -2.33 10.81
N LYS A 85 20.92 -2.95 10.28
CA LYS A 85 19.57 -2.44 10.46
C LYS A 85 19.11 -2.51 11.92
N TRP A 86 19.36 -3.63 12.60
CA TRP A 86 19.00 -3.78 14.01
C TRP A 86 19.68 -2.73 14.90
N VAL A 87 20.97 -2.45 14.67
CA VAL A 87 21.69 -1.36 15.36
C VAL A 87 21.05 0.00 15.07
N ALA A 88 20.72 0.29 13.81
CA ALA A 88 20.08 1.54 13.41
C ALA A 88 18.70 1.74 14.05
N LEU A 89 17.97 0.65 14.32
CA LEU A 89 16.69 0.68 15.04
C LEU A 89 16.86 0.88 16.55
N GLY A 90 18.06 0.74 17.09
CA GLY A 90 18.39 0.96 18.50
C GLY A 90 18.98 -0.25 19.22
N GLY A 91 19.33 -1.32 18.51
CA GLY A 91 19.97 -2.52 19.06
C GLY A 91 19.11 -3.19 20.14
N THR A 92 19.73 -3.56 21.26
CA THR A 92 19.03 -4.21 22.39
C THR A 92 17.90 -3.36 23.00
N ASN A 93 17.87 -2.04 22.78
CA ASN A 93 16.76 -1.20 23.24
C ASN A 93 15.52 -1.31 22.32
N TRP A 94 15.71 -1.70 21.07
CA TRP A 94 14.61 -1.98 20.14
C TRP A 94 14.13 -3.42 20.27
N GLY A 95 15.06 -4.37 20.38
CA GLY A 95 14.67 -5.75 20.59
C GLY A 95 15.81 -6.73 20.76
N ILE A 96 15.47 -7.88 21.34
CA ILE A 96 16.38 -8.99 21.60
C ILE A 96 16.11 -10.09 20.56
N PRO A 97 17.15 -10.68 19.93
CA PRO A 97 16.97 -11.75 18.96
C PRO A 97 16.42 -13.04 19.61
N ASN A 98 15.64 -13.79 18.84
CA ASN A 98 15.07 -15.10 19.17
C ASN A 98 15.68 -16.23 18.36
N THR A 99 16.39 -15.89 17.30
CA THR A 99 17.06 -16.84 16.42
C THR A 99 18.44 -16.33 16.08
N ASP A 100 19.30 -17.27 15.74
CA ASP A 100 20.47 -16.99 14.95
C ASP A 100 20.07 -16.49 13.55
N GLU A 101 20.99 -15.81 12.85
CA GLU A 101 20.76 -15.36 11.48
C GLU A 101 20.70 -16.57 10.53
N SER A 102 19.49 -16.93 10.13
CA SER A 102 19.19 -18.17 9.41
C SER A 102 18.80 -17.89 7.96
N PRO A 103 19.07 -18.82 7.03
CA PRO A 103 18.58 -18.70 5.66
C PRO A 103 17.05 -18.77 5.62
N CYS A 104 16.45 -18.01 4.71
CA CYS A 104 15.04 -18.18 4.32
C CYS A 104 14.83 -19.56 3.69
N TRP A 105 13.59 -20.03 3.62
CA TRP A 105 13.30 -21.40 3.16
C TRP A 105 13.67 -21.62 1.69
N ASP A 106 13.62 -20.58 0.87
CA ASP A 106 14.03 -20.62 -0.53
C ASP A 106 15.57 -20.56 -0.72
N GLY A 107 16.33 -20.38 0.36
CA GLY A 107 17.79 -20.26 0.35
C GLY A 107 18.34 -18.93 -0.20
N VAL A 108 17.48 -17.94 -0.50
CA VAL A 108 17.90 -16.67 -1.10
C VAL A 108 18.14 -15.59 -0.03
N GLY A 109 17.16 -15.41 0.84
CA GLY A 109 17.22 -14.41 1.91
C GLY A 109 17.82 -14.94 3.21
N ARG A 110 17.96 -14.04 4.18
CA ARG A 110 18.33 -14.37 5.56
C ARG A 110 17.45 -13.61 6.53
N TYR A 111 17.23 -14.14 7.73
CA TYR A 111 16.40 -13.46 8.73
C TYR A 111 16.90 -13.69 10.16
N ASN A 112 16.50 -12.76 11.03
CA ASN A 112 16.43 -12.98 12.48
C ASN A 112 15.02 -12.64 12.96
N HIS A 113 14.50 -13.44 13.89
CA HIS A 113 13.31 -13.08 14.67
C HIS A 113 13.70 -12.36 15.96
N PHE A 114 12.83 -11.48 16.44
CA PHE A 114 13.07 -10.62 17.60
C PHE A 114 11.81 -10.52 18.46
N ASN A 115 12.00 -10.11 19.72
CA ASN A 115 10.94 -9.76 20.67
C ASN A 115 9.89 -10.87 20.85
N SER A 116 10.34 -12.09 21.11
CA SER A 116 9.47 -13.26 21.26
C SER A 116 8.63 -13.52 20.01
N ASP A 117 9.31 -13.48 18.85
CA ASP A 117 8.71 -13.65 17.53
C ASP A 117 7.60 -12.63 17.22
N GLN A 118 7.69 -11.41 17.76
CA GLN A 118 6.80 -10.31 17.39
C GLN A 118 7.39 -9.40 16.30
N ALA A 119 8.69 -9.50 16.05
CA ALA A 119 9.38 -8.74 15.03
C ALA A 119 10.32 -9.63 14.22
N THR A 120 10.59 -9.24 12.98
CA THR A 120 11.55 -9.90 12.10
C THR A 120 12.25 -8.86 11.26
N ILE A 121 13.56 -8.98 11.20
CA ILE A 121 14.36 -8.28 10.21
C ILE A 121 14.80 -9.33 9.20
N MET A 122 14.40 -9.15 7.95
CA MET A 122 14.74 -10.06 6.87
C MET A 122 15.51 -9.31 5.79
N TRP A 123 16.56 -9.94 5.29
CA TRP A 123 17.37 -9.46 4.20
C TRP A 123 17.09 -10.24 2.91
N SER A 124 17.06 -9.53 1.79
CA SER A 124 17.12 -10.10 0.44
C SER A 124 18.14 -9.36 -0.42
N PRO A 125 18.66 -9.99 -1.50
CA PRO A 125 19.53 -9.31 -2.45
C PRO A 125 18.89 -8.08 -3.10
N GLN A 126 17.57 -8.09 -3.29
CA GLN A 126 16.84 -7.04 -4.01
C GLN A 126 16.52 -5.84 -3.12
N SER A 127 16.14 -6.07 -1.86
CA SER A 127 15.63 -5.01 -0.97
C SER A 127 16.54 -4.70 0.22
N GLY A 128 17.61 -5.45 0.44
CA GLY A 128 18.39 -5.33 1.66
C GLY A 128 17.59 -5.77 2.90
N ALA A 129 18.02 -5.35 4.08
CA ALA A 129 17.34 -5.69 5.34
C ALA A 129 16.09 -4.82 5.53
N GLN A 130 14.97 -5.44 5.87
CA GLN A 130 13.68 -4.79 6.12
C GLN A 130 13.04 -5.35 7.40
N GLY A 131 12.47 -4.47 8.22
CA GLY A 131 11.80 -4.79 9.48
C GLY A 131 10.28 -4.90 9.32
N ILE A 132 9.73 -5.98 9.88
CA ILE A 132 8.30 -6.30 9.87
C ILE A 132 7.92 -6.76 11.27
N TRP A 133 6.86 -6.18 11.85
CA TRP A 133 6.46 -6.48 13.23
C TRP A 133 4.95 -6.53 13.41
N GLY A 134 4.53 -6.96 14.60
CA GLY A 134 3.14 -6.96 15.04
C GLY A 134 2.20 -7.76 14.14
N ASP A 135 1.00 -7.22 13.93
CA ASP A 135 -0.06 -7.88 13.17
C ASP A 135 0.29 -8.05 11.69
N ILE A 136 1.07 -7.12 11.12
CA ILE A 136 1.53 -7.22 9.73
C ILE A 136 2.45 -8.44 9.58
N ARG A 137 3.42 -8.59 10.49
CA ARG A 137 4.29 -9.78 10.53
C ARG A 137 3.49 -11.05 10.71
N ARG A 138 2.53 -11.07 11.65
CA ARG A 138 1.68 -12.24 11.90
C ARG A 138 0.93 -12.65 10.64
N ARG A 139 0.32 -11.69 9.94
CA ARG A 139 -0.39 -11.95 8.69
C ARG A 139 0.55 -12.50 7.60
N TRP A 140 1.75 -11.93 7.46
CA TRP A 140 2.73 -12.42 6.48
C TRP A 140 3.21 -13.84 6.80
N ALA A 141 3.39 -14.17 8.09
CA ALA A 141 3.71 -15.51 8.55
C ALA A 141 2.62 -16.52 8.21
N GLU A 142 1.35 -16.17 8.43
CA GLU A 142 0.18 -17.00 8.06
C GLU A 142 0.12 -17.29 6.55
N LEU A 143 0.59 -16.35 5.72
CA LEU A 143 0.65 -16.51 4.28
C LEU A 143 1.84 -17.37 3.81
N GLY A 144 2.74 -17.77 4.71
CA GLY A 144 3.92 -18.57 4.38
C GLY A 144 5.18 -17.76 4.11
N TRP A 145 5.31 -16.56 4.69
CA TRP A 145 6.53 -15.74 4.64
C TRP A 145 6.93 -15.35 3.21
N GLU A 146 8.21 -15.41 2.87
CA GLU A 146 8.76 -15.08 1.55
C GLU A 146 8.25 -15.99 0.43
N ARG A 147 7.71 -17.17 0.78
CA ARG A 147 7.08 -18.09 -0.17
C ARG A 147 5.63 -17.75 -0.46
N SER A 148 5.04 -16.80 0.28
CA SER A 148 3.71 -16.30 -0.01
C SER A 148 3.64 -15.66 -1.39
N TYR A 149 2.41 -15.43 -1.87
CA TYR A 149 2.20 -14.71 -3.12
C TYR A 149 2.74 -13.27 -3.10
N LEU A 150 3.00 -12.70 -1.92
CA LEU A 150 3.58 -11.37 -1.74
C LEU A 150 5.09 -11.33 -1.93
N GLY A 151 5.80 -12.42 -1.62
CA GLY A 151 7.25 -12.51 -1.68
C GLY A 151 7.98 -11.80 -0.54
N TYR A 152 9.17 -11.29 -0.83
CA TYR A 152 10.03 -10.58 0.12
C TYR A 152 9.50 -9.17 0.44
N PRO A 153 9.70 -8.68 1.68
CA PRO A 153 9.47 -7.30 2.05
C PRO A 153 10.44 -6.39 1.29
N THR A 154 9.93 -5.27 0.82
CA THR A 154 10.67 -4.24 0.08
C THR A 154 10.76 -2.92 0.85
N SER A 155 10.12 -2.84 2.02
CA SER A 155 10.18 -1.68 2.90
C SER A 155 10.08 -2.10 4.38
N ASP A 156 10.56 -1.24 5.26
CA ASP A 156 10.17 -1.22 6.67
C ASP A 156 8.69 -0.85 6.79
N GLU A 157 8.11 -1.05 7.98
CA GLU A 157 6.74 -0.65 8.25
C GLU A 157 6.65 0.89 8.31
N SER A 158 5.79 1.47 7.46
CA SER A 158 5.56 2.91 7.40
C SER A 158 4.12 3.27 7.75
N ASN A 159 3.84 4.56 7.88
CA ASN A 159 2.47 5.05 7.92
C ASN A 159 1.78 4.84 6.56
N PHE A 160 0.47 4.58 6.62
CA PHE A 160 -0.45 4.51 5.50
C PHE A 160 -1.56 5.54 5.73
N PRO A 161 -2.23 6.06 4.67
CA PRO A 161 -3.34 7.00 4.82
C PRO A 161 -4.42 6.52 5.79
N ASP A 162 -5.18 7.48 6.31
CA ASP A 162 -6.32 7.25 7.20
C ASP A 162 -5.94 6.51 8.49
N GLY A 163 -4.75 6.82 9.01
CA GLY A 163 -4.24 6.28 10.27
C GLY A 163 -3.74 4.83 10.20
N GLY A 164 -3.49 4.31 9.00
CA GLY A 164 -3.01 2.94 8.81
C GLY A 164 -1.50 2.78 8.94
N ARG A 165 -1.05 1.53 8.90
CA ARG A 165 0.35 1.11 8.75
C ARG A 165 0.49 0.15 7.58
N VAL A 166 1.68 0.09 6.97
CA VAL A 166 1.93 -0.80 5.83
C VAL A 166 3.37 -1.31 5.80
N ASN A 167 3.54 -2.57 5.40
CA ASN A 167 4.78 -3.05 4.77
C ASN A 167 4.49 -3.35 3.30
N SER A 168 5.39 -2.90 2.42
CA SER A 168 5.39 -3.28 1.01
C SER A 168 6.22 -4.56 0.81
N PHE A 169 5.75 -5.39 -0.12
CA PHE A 169 6.37 -6.63 -0.54
C PHE A 169 6.55 -6.64 -2.06
N GLN A 170 7.33 -7.57 -2.59
CA GLN A 170 7.62 -7.70 -4.02
C GLN A 170 6.36 -7.69 -4.90
N LYS A 171 5.26 -8.28 -4.40
CA LYS A 171 4.00 -8.44 -5.13
C LYS A 171 2.79 -7.99 -4.32
N GLY A 172 2.91 -6.88 -3.60
CA GLY A 172 1.78 -6.31 -2.85
C GLY A 172 2.15 -5.60 -1.56
N GLY A 173 1.17 -5.49 -0.68
CA GLY A 173 1.33 -4.91 0.65
C GLY A 173 0.48 -5.65 1.67
N ILE A 174 0.85 -5.48 2.94
CA ILE A 174 -0.03 -5.80 4.05
C ILE A 174 -0.29 -4.51 4.81
N TYR A 175 -1.56 -4.19 4.93
CA TYR A 175 -2.07 -2.93 5.45
C TYR A 175 -2.76 -3.19 6.78
N TRP A 176 -2.55 -2.33 7.77
CA TRP A 176 -3.12 -2.50 9.09
C TRP A 176 -3.78 -1.23 9.59
N TRP A 177 -4.94 -1.39 10.22
CA TRP A 177 -5.59 -0.37 11.05
C TRP A 177 -6.06 -1.02 12.35
N SER A 178 -6.20 -0.21 13.40
CA SER A 178 -6.65 -0.67 14.71
C SER A 178 -8.06 -1.26 14.71
N ASP A 179 -8.93 -0.80 13.80
CA ASP A 179 -10.32 -1.24 13.69
C ASP A 179 -10.52 -2.46 12.77
N THR A 180 -9.61 -2.71 11.82
CA THR A 180 -9.77 -3.79 10.82
C THR A 180 -8.72 -4.90 10.89
N GLY A 181 -7.63 -4.67 11.63
CA GLY A 181 -6.46 -5.54 11.66
C GLY A 181 -5.68 -5.52 10.34
N ALA A 182 -4.81 -6.52 10.16
CA ALA A 182 -3.94 -6.66 8.98
C ALA A 182 -4.68 -7.32 7.79
N LEU A 183 -4.57 -6.69 6.63
CA LEU A 183 -5.15 -7.14 5.35
C LEU A 183 -4.07 -7.14 4.27
N ASP A 184 -3.88 -8.30 3.65
CA ASP A 184 -2.99 -8.52 2.52
C ASP A 184 -3.70 -8.23 1.19
N LEU A 185 -3.00 -7.52 0.29
CA LEU A 185 -3.52 -7.19 -1.04
C LEU A 185 -2.36 -6.92 -2.01
N ASN A 186 -2.44 -7.46 -3.22
CA ASN A 186 -1.49 -7.11 -4.29
C ASN A 186 -1.89 -5.81 -4.95
N ASP A 187 -2.91 -5.88 -5.83
CA ASP A 187 -3.53 -4.75 -6.49
C ASP A 187 -5.05 -4.81 -6.29
N VAL A 188 -5.72 -3.73 -6.67
CA VAL A 188 -7.17 -3.69 -6.85
C VAL A 188 -7.51 -3.59 -8.32
N LEU A 189 -8.66 -4.18 -8.67
CA LEU A 189 -9.29 -4.06 -9.96
C LEU A 189 -10.69 -3.45 -9.78
N LEU A 190 -10.87 -2.27 -10.33
CA LEU A 190 -12.12 -1.53 -10.33
C LEU A 190 -12.81 -1.73 -11.68
N HIS A 191 -14.05 -2.21 -11.59
CA HIS A 191 -14.93 -2.39 -12.71
C HIS A 191 -16.12 -1.45 -12.63
N TYR A 192 -16.50 -0.89 -13.77
CA TYR A 192 -17.86 -0.48 -13.99
C TYR A 192 -18.72 -1.71 -14.27
N THR A 193 -19.84 -1.84 -13.55
CA THR A 193 -20.67 -3.05 -13.54
C THR A 193 -22.04 -2.86 -14.18
N GLY A 194 -22.34 -1.65 -14.64
CA GLY A 194 -23.60 -1.33 -15.32
C GLY A 194 -24.37 -0.17 -14.70
N LEU A 195 -25.46 0.21 -15.36
CA LEU A 195 -26.38 1.26 -14.93
C LEU A 195 -27.80 0.74 -14.75
N VAL A 196 -28.60 1.49 -13.99
CA VAL A 196 -30.05 1.30 -13.86
C VAL A 196 -30.74 2.61 -14.10
N CYS A 197 -31.72 2.62 -15.01
CA CYS A 197 -32.67 3.71 -15.12
C CYS A 197 -33.74 3.54 -14.04
N LEU A 198 -33.81 4.48 -13.10
CA LEU A 198 -34.79 4.47 -12.01
C LEU A 198 -36.14 5.02 -12.48
N ARG A 199 -36.12 6.00 -13.38
CA ARG A 199 -37.31 6.66 -13.92
C ARG A 199 -36.95 7.54 -15.11
N GLU A 200 -37.83 7.58 -16.10
CA GLU A 200 -37.93 8.60 -17.15
C GLU A 200 -39.26 9.36 -17.03
N THR A 201 -39.28 10.60 -17.51
CA THR A 201 -40.42 11.50 -17.49
C THR A 201 -40.78 12.08 -18.86
N GLY A 202 -40.17 11.61 -19.96
CA GLY A 202 -40.38 12.06 -21.35
C GLY A 202 -40.57 10.92 -22.37
N GLU A 203 -40.91 11.27 -23.62
CA GLU A 203 -41.72 10.51 -24.61
C GLU A 203 -41.30 9.09 -25.04
N VAL A 204 -42.31 8.28 -25.44
CA VAL A 204 -42.30 6.95 -26.10
C VAL A 204 -41.08 6.04 -25.89
N SER A 205 -41.32 4.90 -25.25
CA SER A 205 -40.39 3.75 -25.10
C SER A 205 -39.44 3.59 -26.29
N GLY A 206 -38.14 3.64 -26.04
CA GLY A 206 -37.09 3.34 -27.02
C GLY A 206 -36.21 4.51 -27.51
N ALA A 207 -36.39 5.74 -27.04
CA ALA A 207 -35.59 6.90 -27.49
C ALA A 207 -34.35 7.21 -26.62
N ASP A 208 -34.29 6.77 -25.36
CA ASP A 208 -33.22 7.20 -24.46
C ASP A 208 -31.96 6.35 -24.65
N GLU A 209 -30.92 6.98 -25.18
CA GLU A 209 -29.61 6.40 -25.42
C GLU A 209 -28.56 7.02 -24.46
N PRO A 210 -28.46 6.62 -23.19
CA PRO A 210 -27.47 7.23 -22.31
C PRO A 210 -26.06 6.72 -22.64
N TYR A 211 -25.06 7.61 -22.56
CA TYR A 211 -23.66 7.19 -22.43
C TYR A 211 -23.03 7.70 -21.16
N VAL A 212 -22.24 6.81 -20.56
CA VAL A 212 -21.43 7.09 -19.38
C VAL A 212 -19.99 7.26 -19.78
N VAL A 213 -19.36 8.35 -19.34
CA VAL A 213 -17.92 8.55 -19.39
C VAL A 213 -17.36 8.47 -17.97
N MET A 214 -16.35 7.63 -17.80
CA MET A 214 -15.68 7.36 -16.53
C MET A 214 -14.21 7.68 -16.66
N GLY A 215 -13.72 8.55 -15.76
CA GLY A 215 -12.31 8.85 -15.60
C GLY A 215 -11.84 8.41 -14.23
N VAL A 216 -10.78 7.61 -14.16
CA VAL A 216 -10.10 7.29 -12.90
C VAL A 216 -8.78 8.02 -12.87
N VAL A 217 -8.47 8.73 -11.79
CA VAL A 217 -7.16 9.34 -11.55
C VAL A 217 -6.62 8.81 -10.23
N SER A 218 -5.34 8.42 -10.22
CA SER A 218 -4.64 8.05 -9.00
C SER A 218 -3.42 8.96 -8.81
N PRO A 219 -2.88 9.09 -7.59
CA PRO A 219 -1.69 9.88 -7.31
C PRO A 219 -0.43 9.47 -8.08
N PHE A 220 -0.40 8.26 -8.65
CA PHE A 220 0.79 7.68 -9.30
C PHE A 220 0.57 7.26 -10.76
N SER A 221 -0.64 7.47 -11.30
CA SER A 221 -0.96 7.12 -12.68
C SER A 221 -1.77 8.25 -13.31
N THR A 222 -1.46 8.59 -14.56
CA THR A 222 -2.14 9.61 -15.38
C THR A 222 -3.61 9.32 -15.65
N GLY A 223 -4.14 8.22 -15.13
CA GLY A 223 -5.54 7.89 -15.13
C GLY A 223 -5.98 7.10 -16.36
N SER A 224 -7.16 6.51 -16.26
CA SER A 224 -7.78 5.69 -17.31
C SER A 224 -9.16 6.24 -17.58
N PHE A 225 -9.49 6.40 -18.87
CA PHE A 225 -10.78 6.91 -19.32
C PHE A 225 -11.47 5.86 -20.16
N ARG A 226 -12.76 5.64 -19.89
CA ARG A 226 -13.63 4.72 -20.63
C ARG A 226 -14.97 5.38 -20.87
N SER A 227 -15.58 5.09 -22.00
CA SER A 227 -16.96 5.45 -22.34
C SER A 227 -17.76 4.17 -22.57
N ARG A 228 -19.06 4.19 -22.28
CA ARG A 228 -20.02 3.16 -22.70
C ARG A 228 -21.33 3.84 -23.10
N THR A 229 -21.80 3.52 -24.29
CA THR A 229 -23.09 3.97 -24.81
C THR A 229 -24.08 2.81 -24.71
N TYR A 230 -25.29 3.12 -24.27
CA TYR A 230 -26.41 2.20 -24.21
C TYR A 230 -27.56 2.76 -25.02
N SER A 231 -28.30 1.89 -25.69
CA SER A 231 -29.50 2.27 -26.42
C SER A 231 -30.75 1.70 -25.77
N SER A 232 -31.87 2.39 -26.02
CA SER A 232 -33.21 1.99 -25.62
C SER A 232 -33.29 1.62 -24.14
N VAL A 233 -32.67 2.43 -23.27
CA VAL A 233 -32.75 2.19 -21.82
C VAL A 233 -34.08 2.75 -21.36
N ASP A 234 -34.94 1.89 -20.81
CA ASP A 234 -36.25 2.31 -20.31
C ASP A 234 -36.25 2.37 -18.79
N SER A 235 -37.17 3.17 -18.25
CA SER A 235 -37.56 3.18 -16.82
C SER A 235 -37.60 1.80 -16.17
N ASP A 236 -36.97 1.70 -15.00
CA ASP A 236 -36.92 0.49 -14.15
C ASP A 236 -36.17 -0.71 -14.78
N THR A 237 -35.41 -0.46 -15.86
CA THR A 237 -34.52 -1.44 -16.50
C THR A 237 -33.05 -1.20 -16.15
N SER A 238 -32.24 -2.24 -16.32
CA SER A 238 -30.80 -2.19 -16.11
C SER A 238 -30.02 -2.56 -17.36
N ARG A 239 -28.77 -2.12 -17.40
CA ARG A 239 -27.77 -2.54 -18.38
C ARG A 239 -26.53 -3.02 -17.62
N PRO A 240 -26.51 -4.30 -17.18
CA PRO A 240 -25.32 -4.89 -16.59
C PRO A 240 -24.16 -4.86 -17.58
N ASP A 241 -22.97 -4.61 -17.07
CA ASP A 241 -21.77 -4.55 -17.88
C ASP A 241 -20.55 -4.98 -17.06
N LEU A 242 -19.39 -5.13 -17.69
CA LEU A 242 -18.13 -5.38 -17.01
C LEU A 242 -17.00 -4.71 -17.77
N VAL A 243 -16.59 -3.54 -17.28
CA VAL A 243 -15.52 -2.74 -17.89
C VAL A 243 -14.44 -2.46 -16.87
N GLU A 244 -13.23 -2.94 -17.12
CA GLU A 244 -12.04 -2.56 -16.34
C GLU A 244 -11.73 -1.08 -16.57
N ILE A 245 -11.90 -0.30 -15.49
CA ILE A 245 -11.61 1.13 -15.49
C ILE A 245 -10.32 1.46 -14.74
N TYR A 246 -9.88 0.61 -13.80
CA TYR A 246 -8.59 0.76 -13.13
C TYR A 246 -8.04 -0.56 -12.60
N ARG A 247 -6.72 -0.74 -12.74
CA ARG A 247 -5.94 -1.79 -12.10
C ARG A 247 -4.65 -1.22 -11.53
N GLY A 248 -4.38 -1.49 -10.26
CA GLY A 248 -3.13 -1.09 -9.64
C GLY A 248 -3.19 -1.03 -8.12
N LYS A 249 -2.19 -0.39 -7.52
CA LYS A 249 -2.03 -0.32 -6.07
C LYS A 249 -3.19 0.43 -5.41
N PRO A 250 -3.61 0.05 -4.19
CA PRO A 250 -4.72 0.66 -3.48
C PRO A 250 -4.31 1.97 -2.77
N ASN A 251 -3.70 2.91 -3.49
CA ASN A 251 -3.20 4.16 -2.91
C ASN A 251 -4.25 5.28 -2.83
N GLY A 252 -5.51 4.94 -3.11
CA GLY A 252 -6.61 5.89 -3.27
C GLY A 252 -6.73 6.38 -4.71
N LEU A 253 -7.96 6.73 -5.09
CA LEU A 253 -8.28 7.22 -6.43
C LEU A 253 -9.47 8.18 -6.41
N ILE A 254 -9.56 9.00 -7.46
CA ILE A 254 -10.73 9.80 -7.78
C ILE A 254 -11.39 9.15 -9.00
N LEU A 255 -12.69 8.90 -8.89
CA LEU A 255 -13.54 8.42 -9.97
C LEU A 255 -14.47 9.57 -10.38
N GLU A 256 -14.26 10.11 -11.56
CA GLU A 256 -15.11 11.11 -12.20
C GLU A 256 -16.08 10.40 -13.13
N ILE A 257 -17.37 10.68 -12.97
CA ILE A 257 -18.45 10.03 -13.71
C ILE A 257 -19.30 11.13 -14.31
N THR A 258 -19.53 11.06 -15.62
CA THR A 258 -20.47 11.92 -16.33
C THR A 258 -21.40 11.06 -17.15
N LEU A 259 -22.70 11.29 -16.99
CA LEU A 259 -23.77 10.64 -17.74
C LEU A 259 -24.46 11.70 -18.60
N MET A 260 -24.63 11.39 -19.87
CA MET A 260 -25.16 12.28 -20.90
C MET A 260 -26.22 11.52 -21.71
N GLU A 261 -27.17 12.25 -22.28
CA GLU A 261 -28.05 11.76 -23.36
C GLU A 261 -27.25 11.68 -24.66
N ASN A 262 -27.51 10.68 -25.51
CA ASN A 262 -26.87 10.50 -26.83
C ASN A 262 -27.86 10.87 -27.94
N ASP A 263 -28.14 12.16 -28.10
CA ASP A 263 -29.07 12.60 -29.12
C ASP A 263 -28.32 13.00 -30.40
N HIS A 264 -27.24 13.77 -30.24
CA HIS A 264 -26.55 14.46 -31.34
C HIS A 264 -25.03 14.57 -31.18
N GLY A 265 -24.46 14.26 -30.01
CA GLY A 265 -23.03 14.39 -29.72
C GLY A 265 -22.20 13.14 -30.05
N ASP A 266 -20.87 13.31 -29.98
CA ASP A 266 -19.90 12.22 -30.16
C ASP A 266 -19.32 11.82 -28.79
N PRO A 267 -19.71 10.64 -28.24
CA PRO A 267 -19.20 10.15 -26.96
C PRO A 267 -17.66 10.06 -26.91
N GLU A 268 -16.99 9.81 -28.04
CA GLU A 268 -15.53 9.73 -28.10
C GLU A 268 -14.88 11.11 -28.04
N LYS A 269 -15.50 12.13 -28.63
CA LYS A 269 -15.05 13.52 -28.48
C LYS A 269 -15.11 13.95 -27.02
N ILE A 270 -16.23 13.64 -26.36
CA ILE A 270 -16.46 13.97 -24.94
C ILE A 270 -15.49 13.24 -24.03
N ARG A 271 -15.23 11.96 -24.29
CA ARG A 271 -14.21 11.18 -23.59
C ARG A 271 -12.83 11.81 -23.73
N LYS A 272 -12.44 12.26 -24.94
CA LYS A 272 -11.14 12.91 -25.20
C LYS A 272 -11.00 14.24 -24.48
N ASP A 273 -12.04 15.07 -24.49
CA ASP A 273 -12.03 16.38 -23.82
C ASP A 273 -11.92 16.23 -22.31
N LEU A 274 -12.69 15.29 -21.73
CA LEU A 274 -12.59 14.94 -20.31
C LEU A 274 -11.20 14.39 -19.96
N GLN A 275 -10.65 13.51 -20.81
CA GLN A 275 -9.31 12.97 -20.64
C GLN A 275 -8.25 14.08 -20.64
N ALA A 276 -8.31 15.03 -21.57
CA ALA A 276 -7.37 16.15 -21.64
C ALA A 276 -7.43 17.00 -20.37
N ALA A 277 -8.63 17.29 -19.88
CA ALA A 277 -8.85 18.09 -18.68
C ALA A 277 -8.30 17.43 -17.42
N LEU A 278 -8.63 16.15 -17.19
CA LEU A 278 -8.13 15.44 -16.02
C LEU A 278 -6.61 15.21 -16.11
N THR A 279 -6.05 15.03 -17.30
CA THR A 279 -4.59 14.92 -17.48
C THR A 279 -3.89 16.23 -17.10
N ALA A 280 -4.47 17.38 -17.48
CA ALA A 280 -3.96 18.69 -17.09
C ALA A 280 -4.06 18.92 -15.57
N ALA A 281 -5.20 18.57 -14.97
CA ALA A 281 -5.40 18.64 -13.51
C ALA A 281 -4.43 17.71 -12.75
N HIS A 282 -4.22 16.49 -13.27
CA HIS A 282 -3.26 15.55 -12.71
C HIS A 282 -1.83 16.10 -12.77
N SER A 283 -1.40 16.61 -13.94
CA SER A 283 -0.06 17.16 -14.11
C SER A 283 0.22 18.33 -13.15
N ALA A 284 -0.76 19.22 -12.96
CA ALA A 284 -0.66 20.32 -12.00
C ALA A 284 -0.56 19.83 -10.55
N GLY A 285 -1.35 18.81 -10.18
CA GLY A 285 -1.29 18.19 -8.86
C GLY A 285 0.06 17.51 -8.60
N THR A 286 0.59 16.76 -9.58
CA THR A 286 1.88 16.07 -9.47
C THR A 286 3.06 17.06 -9.39
N ALA A 287 3.01 18.18 -10.12
CA ALA A 287 4.02 19.24 -10.01
C ALA A 287 4.08 19.86 -8.61
N ALA A 288 2.93 20.02 -7.95
CA ALA A 288 2.87 20.48 -6.56
C ALA A 288 3.47 19.48 -5.54
N LEU A 289 3.73 18.22 -5.95
CA LEU A 289 4.39 17.19 -5.14
C LEU A 289 5.92 17.23 -5.20
N GLY A 290 6.50 18.12 -6.03
CA GLY A 290 7.89 18.10 -6.51
C GLY A 290 9.05 18.16 -5.52
N PHE A 291 8.86 17.83 -4.24
CA PHE A 291 9.91 17.85 -3.21
C PHE A 291 9.86 16.70 -2.20
N ILE A 292 9.06 15.65 -2.41
CA ILE A 292 9.06 14.48 -1.52
C ILE A 292 10.00 13.42 -2.11
N PRO A 293 11.14 13.09 -1.46
CA PRO A 293 12.08 12.11 -1.98
C PRO A 293 11.45 10.72 -2.06
N VAL A 294 11.22 10.25 -3.29
CA VAL A 294 10.73 8.89 -3.59
C VAL A 294 11.91 7.92 -3.47
N VAL A 295 12.20 7.46 -2.25
CA VAL A 295 13.18 6.40 -2.02
C VAL A 295 12.49 5.25 -1.29
N GLY A 296 12.25 4.14 -2.03
CA GLY A 296 11.87 2.83 -1.49
C GLY A 296 10.40 2.66 -1.14
N GLY A 297 9.68 1.85 -1.92
CA GLY A 297 8.51 1.00 -1.58
C GLY A 297 7.26 1.57 -0.89
N ALA A 298 7.34 2.67 -0.16
CA ALA A 298 6.33 3.15 0.77
C ALA A 298 6.06 4.64 0.52
N ILE A 299 5.34 4.94 -0.57
CA ILE A 299 4.91 6.32 -0.88
C ILE A 299 3.66 6.71 -0.06
N ALA A 300 3.06 5.77 0.67
CA ALA A 300 1.70 5.90 1.15
C ALA A 300 1.47 7.03 2.17
N ALA A 301 2.42 7.31 3.06
CA ALA A 301 2.26 8.32 4.12
C ALA A 301 1.99 9.75 3.60
N VAL A 302 2.29 10.01 2.33
CA VAL A 302 2.18 11.32 1.71
C VAL A 302 0.83 11.51 1.01
N VAL A 303 0.11 10.43 0.69
CA VAL A 303 -0.93 10.44 -0.35
C VAL A 303 -2.28 11.00 0.08
N GLY A 304 -2.71 10.75 1.31
CA GLY A 304 -4.03 11.19 1.82
C GLY A 304 -4.30 12.69 1.66
N PRO A 305 -3.39 13.58 2.12
CA PRO A 305 -3.50 15.02 1.93
C PRO A 305 -3.39 15.49 0.46
N LEU A 306 -2.87 14.65 -0.44
CA LEU A 306 -2.61 15.02 -1.83
C LEU A 306 -3.84 14.86 -2.72
N ILE A 307 -4.69 13.87 -2.46
CA ILE A 307 -5.97 13.72 -3.16
C ILE A 307 -6.80 15.01 -3.04
N GLN A 308 -6.75 15.68 -1.88
CA GLN A 308 -7.43 16.96 -1.68
C GLN A 308 -6.86 18.13 -2.51
N LYS A 309 -5.60 18.06 -2.96
CA LYS A 309 -4.98 19.11 -3.78
C LYS A 309 -5.24 18.97 -5.28
N PHE A 310 -5.74 17.82 -5.74
CA PHE A 310 -6.23 17.64 -7.12
C PHE A 310 -7.63 18.23 -7.34
N ILE A 311 -8.29 18.73 -6.28
CA ILE A 311 -9.73 19.04 -6.25
C ILE A 311 -10.23 20.20 -7.15
N PRO A 312 -9.49 21.28 -7.50
CA PRO A 312 -10.19 22.45 -8.07
C PRO A 312 -10.53 22.46 -9.57
N ASN A 313 -9.82 21.77 -10.49
CA ASN A 313 -9.88 22.17 -11.92
C ASN A 313 -10.57 21.22 -12.92
N VAL A 314 -11.25 20.15 -12.49
CA VAL A 314 -12.04 19.32 -13.43
C VAL A 314 -13.39 19.96 -13.79
N ALA A 315 -13.97 20.73 -12.88
CA ALA A 315 -15.31 21.30 -13.05
C ALA A 315 -15.41 22.28 -14.24
N SER A 316 -14.36 23.07 -14.51
CA SER A 316 -14.33 24.02 -15.62
C SER A 316 -14.29 23.33 -16.99
N ALA A 317 -13.61 22.20 -17.09
CA ALA A 317 -13.60 21.43 -18.34
C ALA A 317 -14.93 20.72 -18.61
N VAL A 318 -15.57 20.17 -17.56
CA VAL A 318 -16.93 19.61 -17.66
C VAL A 318 -17.95 20.70 -18.01
N ASN A 319 -17.76 21.94 -17.57
CA ASN A 319 -18.62 23.06 -17.96
C ASN A 319 -18.39 23.51 -19.41
N ASN A 320 -17.17 23.40 -19.95
CA ASN A 320 -16.90 23.67 -21.37
C ASN A 320 -17.46 22.59 -22.32
N LEU A 321 -17.83 21.42 -21.77
CA LEU A 321 -18.50 20.34 -22.50
C LEU A 321 -19.98 20.65 -22.82
N LEU A 322 -20.57 21.68 -22.22
CA LEU A 322 -21.96 22.11 -22.43
C LEU A 322 -22.24 22.73 -23.82
N GLY A 323 -21.26 22.72 -24.74
CA GLY A 323 -21.40 23.22 -26.11
C GLY A 323 -21.50 22.13 -27.19
N LEU A 324 -21.70 20.86 -26.80
CA LEU A 324 -21.54 19.70 -27.68
C LEU A 324 -22.85 19.08 -28.20
N GLY A 325 -24.00 19.68 -27.92
CA GLY A 325 -25.30 19.28 -28.47
C GLY A 325 -26.04 18.17 -27.71
N ASP A 326 -25.34 17.40 -26.86
CA ASP A 326 -25.94 16.45 -25.92
C ASP A 326 -26.20 17.08 -24.55
N ASP A 327 -27.32 16.69 -23.94
CA ASP A 327 -27.71 17.16 -22.62
C ASP A 327 -27.08 16.31 -21.50
N LYS A 328 -26.55 17.01 -20.50
CA LYS A 328 -25.97 16.36 -19.32
C LYS A 328 -27.08 15.89 -18.39
N ILE A 329 -27.20 14.58 -18.22
CA ILE A 329 -28.07 13.97 -17.21
C ILE A 329 -27.48 14.20 -15.82
N GLY A 330 -26.19 13.98 -15.63
CA GLY A 330 -25.59 14.19 -14.32
C GLY A 330 -24.12 13.88 -14.25
N SER A 331 -23.47 14.31 -13.18
CA SER A 331 -22.09 13.94 -12.89
C SER A 331 -21.90 13.74 -11.41
N GLU A 332 -21.00 12.84 -11.07
CA GLU A 332 -20.55 12.65 -9.71
C GLU A 332 -19.07 12.39 -9.66
N ARG A 333 -18.45 12.93 -8.62
CA ARG A 333 -17.09 12.64 -8.23
C ARG A 333 -17.12 11.75 -6.99
N ILE A 334 -16.56 10.55 -7.10
CA ILE A 334 -16.37 9.64 -5.97
C ILE A 334 -14.88 9.63 -5.62
N VAL A 335 -14.56 9.94 -4.37
CA VAL A 335 -13.19 9.82 -3.84
C VAL A 335 -13.12 8.55 -3.02
N LEU A 336 -12.24 7.63 -3.40
CA LEU A 336 -11.96 6.41 -2.65
C LEU A 336 -10.58 6.54 -2.02
N THR A 337 -10.53 6.48 -0.69
CA THR A 337 -9.26 6.42 0.04
C THR A 337 -8.55 5.09 -0.18
N GLY A 338 -7.29 4.99 0.22
CA GLY A 338 -6.59 3.70 0.20
C GLY A 338 -7.27 2.66 1.08
N LYS A 339 -7.79 3.08 2.24
CA LYS A 339 -8.58 2.23 3.14
C LYS A 339 -9.86 1.74 2.46
N ASP A 340 -10.60 2.62 1.80
CA ASP A 340 -11.83 2.25 1.08
C ASP A 340 -11.55 1.18 0.03
N LEU A 341 -10.51 1.37 -0.78
CA LEU A 341 -10.14 0.40 -1.81
C LEU A 341 -9.82 -0.97 -1.22
N ILE A 342 -9.09 -1.02 -0.11
CA ILE A 342 -8.73 -2.29 0.54
C ILE A 342 -9.97 -2.97 1.14
N LEU A 343 -10.83 -2.22 1.84
CA LEU A 343 -12.02 -2.77 2.48
C LEU A 343 -13.08 -3.21 1.47
N LEU A 344 -13.31 -2.43 0.41
CA LEU A 344 -14.23 -2.81 -0.65
C LEU A 344 -13.73 -4.08 -1.38
N ALA A 345 -12.42 -4.22 -1.59
CA ALA A 345 -11.85 -5.40 -2.23
C ALA A 345 -11.83 -6.65 -1.32
N ARG A 346 -11.54 -6.50 -0.02
CA ARG A 346 -11.26 -7.65 0.88
C ARG A 346 -12.39 -8.00 1.85
N ARG A 347 -13.28 -7.07 2.17
CA ARG A 347 -14.27 -7.23 3.25
C ARG A 347 -15.71 -7.06 2.79
N ALA A 348 -15.97 -6.12 1.89
CA ALA A 348 -17.33 -5.85 1.45
C ALA A 348 -17.90 -7.07 0.69
N ASN A 349 -19.16 -7.41 0.93
CA ASN A 349 -19.89 -8.38 0.12
C ASN A 349 -20.42 -7.70 -1.15
N ASN A 350 -20.66 -8.49 -2.19
CA ASN A 350 -21.37 -7.98 -3.36
C ASN A 350 -22.85 -7.77 -3.01
N ALA A 351 -23.40 -6.64 -3.43
CA ALA A 351 -24.83 -6.41 -3.54
C ALA A 351 -25.30 -6.74 -4.97
N ASN A 352 -26.60 -6.95 -5.14
CA ASN A 352 -27.23 -7.08 -6.44
C ASN A 352 -28.48 -6.20 -6.48
N TYR A 353 -28.61 -5.40 -7.52
CA TYR A 353 -29.83 -4.67 -7.80
C TYR A 353 -30.12 -4.73 -9.30
N LYS A 354 -31.32 -5.21 -9.66
CA LYS A 354 -31.75 -5.34 -11.06
C LYS A 354 -30.70 -6.05 -11.93
N ASN A 355 -30.14 -7.17 -11.48
CA ASN A 355 -29.10 -7.94 -12.17
C ASN A 355 -27.72 -7.25 -12.31
N VAL A 356 -27.52 -6.10 -11.69
CA VAL A 356 -26.22 -5.44 -11.59
C VAL A 356 -25.59 -5.82 -10.26
N VAL A 357 -24.42 -6.47 -10.31
CA VAL A 357 -23.66 -6.89 -9.11
C VAL A 357 -22.61 -5.84 -8.80
N TYR A 358 -22.57 -5.34 -7.57
CA TYR A 358 -21.75 -4.17 -7.23
C TYR A 358 -21.25 -4.16 -5.77
N LYS A 359 -20.26 -3.31 -5.50
CA LYS A 359 -19.73 -2.98 -4.17
C LYS A 359 -20.19 -1.59 -3.71
N PHE A 360 -20.22 -0.63 -4.63
CA PHE A 360 -20.66 0.74 -4.38
C PHE A 360 -21.31 1.33 -5.64
N SER A 361 -21.93 2.50 -5.51
CA SER A 361 -22.67 3.15 -6.59
C SER A 361 -22.60 4.68 -6.46
N THR A 362 -22.97 5.37 -7.52
CA THR A 362 -23.28 6.80 -7.48
C THR A 362 -24.48 7.11 -6.58
N ASN A 363 -24.65 8.37 -6.21
CA ASN A 363 -25.96 8.97 -5.95
C ASN A 363 -26.85 8.92 -7.21
N ASN A 364 -28.10 9.34 -7.06
CA ASN A 364 -29.03 9.45 -8.19
C ASN A 364 -28.60 10.60 -9.11
N LEU A 365 -28.22 10.28 -10.35
CA LEU A 365 -27.88 11.24 -11.39
C LEU A 365 -29.18 11.67 -12.09
N ARG A 366 -29.52 12.96 -12.04
CA ARG A 366 -30.84 13.47 -12.46
C ARG A 366 -30.71 14.54 -13.54
N GLY A 367 -31.24 14.25 -14.72
CA GLY A 367 -31.44 15.19 -15.83
C GLY A 367 -32.85 15.76 -15.85
N HIS A 368 -33.18 16.53 -16.88
CA HIS A 368 -34.53 17.07 -17.05
C HIS A 368 -35.59 15.98 -17.17
N ASN A 369 -35.25 14.83 -17.77
CA ASN A 369 -36.23 13.77 -18.06
C ASN A 369 -35.87 12.37 -17.56
N ALA A 370 -34.73 12.16 -16.91
CA ALA A 370 -34.34 10.82 -16.49
C ALA A 370 -33.49 10.79 -15.21
N ASN A 371 -33.59 9.67 -14.50
CA ASN A 371 -32.90 9.43 -13.24
C ASN A 371 -32.17 8.10 -13.30
N TYR A 372 -30.85 8.14 -13.18
CA TYR A 372 -29.99 6.98 -13.34
C TYR A 372 -29.12 6.75 -12.11
N LYS A 373 -28.70 5.49 -11.95
CA LYS A 373 -27.70 5.10 -10.96
C LYS A 373 -26.67 4.18 -11.60
N ILE A 374 -25.40 4.43 -11.30
CA ILE A 374 -24.24 3.78 -11.91
C ILE A 374 -23.52 2.99 -10.84
N TYR A 375 -23.13 1.76 -11.16
CA TYR A 375 -22.66 0.79 -10.18
C TYR A 375 -21.26 0.28 -10.50
N PHE A 376 -20.49 -0.01 -9.44
CA PHE A 376 -19.10 -0.42 -9.55
C PHE A 376 -18.77 -1.63 -8.69
N GLY A 377 -17.92 -2.50 -9.23
CA GLY A 377 -17.33 -3.63 -8.53
C GLY A 377 -15.86 -3.36 -8.22
N LEU A 378 -15.39 -3.81 -7.07
CA LEU A 378 -13.97 -3.75 -6.69
C LEU A 378 -13.53 -5.09 -6.15
N VAL A 379 -12.45 -5.64 -6.72
CA VAL A 379 -11.92 -6.96 -6.36
C VAL A 379 -10.40 -6.94 -6.23
N PRO A 380 -9.81 -7.89 -5.46
CA PRO A 380 -8.37 -8.12 -5.48
C PRO A 380 -7.89 -8.54 -6.87
N ALA A 381 -6.67 -8.13 -7.23
CA ALA A 381 -6.06 -8.38 -8.53
C ALA A 381 -4.66 -9.01 -8.45
#